data_AF-A0A3D0I5N1-F1
#
_entry.id   AF-A0A3D0I5N1-F1
#
_cell.length_a   1.000
_cell.length_b   1.000
_cell.length_c   1.000
_cell.angle_alpha   90.00
_cell.angle_beta   90.00
_cell.angle_gamma   90.00
#
_symmetry.space_group_name_H-M   'P 1'
#
loop_
_entity.id
_entity.type
_entity.pdbx_description
1 polymer ?
#
loop_
_entity_poly.entity_id
_entity_poly.type
_entity_poly.pdbx_seq_one_letter_code
_entity_poly.pdbx_strand_id
1 'polypeptide(L)'
;MQIGVPKETKDQEFRVGVVPDGVRILVAAGHEVFVETGAGAGSGLADADFERAGARIVSVDEAWSSPSLVIKVKEPNEREVQRLRPGQTLFTYLHLAAAPWLADALRRADIVAIAYETIQHPDGAFPVLAPMSEVAGRMAVQVGAQY
;
A
#
# COMPACT_ATOMS: atom_id res chain seq x y z
N MET A 1 12.22 -1.88 12.53
CA MET A 1 11.60 -0.58 12.16
C MET A 1 10.09 -0.68 12.28
N GLN A 2 9.36 0.43 12.25
CA GLN A 2 7.89 0.45 12.34
C GLN A 2 7.27 0.61 10.95
N ILE A 3 6.34 -0.27 10.59
CA ILE A 3 5.72 -0.38 9.26
C ILE A 3 4.20 -0.26 9.39
N GLY A 4 3.59 0.64 8.61
CA GLY A 4 2.16 0.91 8.60
C GLY A 4 1.47 0.33 7.39
N VAL A 5 0.30 -0.26 7.62
CA VAL A 5 -0.58 -0.78 6.57
C VAL A 5 -1.98 -0.21 6.81
N PRO A 6 -2.23 1.04 6.38
CA PRO A 6 -3.55 1.63 6.48
C PRO A 6 -4.53 0.96 5.53
N LYS A 7 -5.82 1.06 5.83
CA LYS A 7 -6.89 0.59 4.96
C LYS A 7 -6.92 1.42 3.68
N GLU A 8 -7.20 0.77 2.56
CA GLU A 8 -7.43 1.49 1.30
C GLU A 8 -8.76 2.24 1.30
N THR A 9 -8.74 3.46 0.79
CA THR A 9 -9.87 4.40 0.84
C THR A 9 -10.41 4.75 -0.54
N LYS A 10 -9.72 4.34 -1.61
CA LYS A 10 -10.17 4.57 -2.98
C LYS A 10 -11.41 3.72 -3.28
N ASP A 11 -12.36 4.29 -4.01
CA ASP A 11 -13.57 3.56 -4.40
C ASP A 11 -13.21 2.26 -5.14
N GLN A 12 -13.89 1.18 -4.77
CA GLN A 12 -13.69 -0.18 -5.28
C GLN A 12 -12.24 -0.73 -5.15
N GLU A 13 -11.46 -0.19 -4.21
CA GLU A 13 -10.18 -0.80 -3.83
C GLU A 13 -10.38 -1.75 -2.64
N PHE A 14 -10.22 -3.04 -2.91
CA PHE A 14 -10.43 -4.11 -1.91
C PHE A 14 -9.11 -4.76 -1.46
N ARG A 15 -7.99 -4.42 -2.10
CA ARG A 15 -6.66 -4.96 -1.77
C ARG A 15 -6.11 -4.29 -0.52
N VAL A 16 -5.06 -4.89 0.03
CA VAL A 16 -4.33 -4.40 1.21
C VAL A 16 -2.83 -4.38 0.91
N GLY A 17 -2.11 -3.41 1.48
CA GLY A 17 -0.68 -3.20 1.16
C GLY A 17 0.23 -4.37 1.55
N VAL A 18 -0.13 -5.14 2.58
CA VAL A 18 0.60 -6.33 3.03
C VAL A 18 -0.41 -7.39 3.46
N VAL A 19 -0.16 -8.65 3.12
CA VAL A 19 -0.95 -9.81 3.55
C VAL A 19 -0.34 -10.45 4.80
N PRO A 20 -1.07 -11.27 5.59
CA PRO A 20 -0.56 -11.89 6.82
C PRO A 20 0.78 -12.63 6.65
N ASP A 21 1.02 -13.31 5.53
CA ASP A 21 2.32 -13.97 5.30
C ASP A 21 3.46 -12.96 5.12
N GLY A 22 3.21 -11.82 4.48
CA GLY A 22 4.17 -10.72 4.41
C GLY A 22 4.44 -10.11 5.79
N VAL A 23 3.40 -9.96 6.61
CA VAL A 23 3.55 -9.52 8.02
C VAL A 23 4.46 -10.47 8.78
N ARG A 24 4.25 -11.78 8.66
CA ARG A 24 5.07 -12.79 9.35
C ARG A 24 6.55 -12.67 9.01
N ILE A 25 6.87 -12.42 7.73
CA ILE A 25 8.24 -12.22 7.26
C ILE A 25 8.84 -10.94 7.85
N LEU A 26 8.10 -9.84 7.84
CA LEU A 26 8.55 -8.56 8.40
C LEU A 26 8.78 -8.65 9.91
N VAL A 27 7.87 -9.29 10.65
CA VAL A 27 8.01 -9.52 12.09
C VAL A 27 9.20 -10.42 12.39
N ALA A 28 9.41 -11.51 11.63
CA ALA A 28 10.56 -12.39 11.79
C ALA A 28 11.91 -11.67 11.53
N ALA A 29 11.91 -10.64 10.69
CA ALA A 29 13.07 -9.77 10.46
C ALA A 29 13.25 -8.67 11.54
N GLY A 30 12.41 -8.66 12.59
CA GLY A 30 12.50 -7.71 13.71
C GLY A 30 11.81 -6.36 13.49
N HIS A 31 10.89 -6.28 12.52
CA HIS A 31 10.05 -5.10 12.31
C HIS A 31 8.75 -5.17 13.13
N GLU A 32 8.24 -4.01 13.54
CA GLU A 32 6.90 -3.89 14.13
C GLU A 32 5.93 -3.50 13.01
N VAL A 33 4.84 -4.24 12.85
CA VAL A 33 3.84 -3.99 11.80
C VAL A 33 2.53 -3.54 12.43
N PHE A 34 2.03 -2.38 11.99
CA PHE A 34 0.82 -1.73 12.45
C PHE A 34 -0.20 -1.77 11.31
N VAL A 35 -1.27 -2.53 11.48
CA VAL A 35 -2.32 -2.71 10.46
C VAL A 35 -3.57 -2.01 10.95
N GLU A 36 -4.16 -1.15 10.13
CA GLU A 36 -5.44 -0.53 10.47
C GLU A 36 -6.54 -1.59 10.59
N THR A 37 -7.39 -1.47 11.61
CA THR A 37 -8.59 -2.32 11.78
C THR A 37 -9.39 -2.44 10.49
N GLY A 38 -9.62 -3.67 10.04
CA GLY A 38 -10.38 -3.99 8.84
C GLY A 38 -9.68 -3.65 7.51
N ALA A 39 -8.37 -3.38 7.51
CA ALA A 39 -7.61 -3.09 6.27
C ALA A 39 -7.64 -4.25 5.27
N GLY A 40 -7.62 -5.50 5.75
CA GLY A 40 -7.64 -6.70 4.90
C GLY A 40 -9.03 -7.22 4.54
N ALA A 41 -10.11 -6.65 5.09
CA ALA A 41 -11.45 -7.23 5.00
C ALA A 41 -11.95 -7.37 3.55
N GLY A 42 -11.63 -6.41 2.68
CA GLY A 42 -11.96 -6.47 1.25
C GLY A 42 -11.26 -7.61 0.50
N SER A 43 -10.12 -8.08 1.03
CA SER A 43 -9.35 -9.21 0.50
C SER A 43 -9.70 -10.54 1.18
N GLY A 44 -10.74 -10.57 2.04
CA GLY A 44 -11.11 -11.77 2.80
C GLY A 44 -10.13 -12.11 3.93
N LEU A 45 -9.36 -11.14 4.40
CA LEU A 45 -8.36 -11.30 5.47
C LEU A 45 -8.87 -10.61 6.73
N ALA A 46 -9.12 -11.38 7.79
CA ALA A 46 -9.62 -10.85 9.05
C ALA A 46 -8.47 -10.25 9.89
N ASP A 47 -8.79 -9.31 10.77
CA ASP A 47 -7.81 -8.71 11.69
C ASP A 47 -7.08 -9.77 12.52
N ALA A 48 -7.79 -10.82 12.96
CA ALA A 48 -7.21 -11.95 13.68
C ALA A 48 -6.13 -12.72 12.88
N ASP A 49 -6.16 -12.66 11.54
CA ASP A 49 -5.12 -13.27 10.70
C ASP A 49 -3.82 -12.47 10.78
N PHE A 50 -3.92 -11.14 10.80
CA PHE A 50 -2.79 -10.24 10.97
C PHE A 50 -2.21 -10.31 12.39
N GLU A 51 -3.05 -10.37 13.42
CA GLU A 51 -2.61 -10.55 14.81
C GLU A 51 -1.84 -11.87 14.98
N ARG A 52 -2.36 -12.98 14.43
CA ARG A 52 -1.67 -14.28 14.44
C ARG A 52 -0.35 -14.26 13.66
N ALA A 53 -0.21 -13.37 12.68
CA ALA A 53 1.05 -13.14 11.97
C ALA A 53 2.03 -12.22 12.73
N GLY A 54 1.60 -11.61 13.83
CA GLY A 54 2.43 -10.76 14.71
C GLY A 54 2.26 -9.26 14.48
N ALA A 55 1.28 -8.82 13.68
CA ALA A 55 0.95 -7.40 13.59
C ALA A 55 0.17 -6.92 14.82
N ARG A 56 0.23 -5.60 15.05
CA ARG A 56 -0.69 -4.88 15.94
C ARG A 56 -1.83 -4.30 15.10
N ILE A 57 -3.06 -4.61 15.50
CA ILE A 57 -4.25 -3.97 14.93
C ILE A 57 -4.45 -2.62 15.62
N VAL A 58 -4.54 -1.56 14.84
CA VAL A 58 -4.53 -0.19 15.34
C VAL A 58 -5.55 0.71 14.65
N SER A 59 -5.73 1.92 15.19
CA SER A 59 -6.51 2.97 14.56
C SER A 59 -5.87 3.47 13.25
N VAL A 60 -6.67 4.11 12.39
CA VAL A 60 -6.15 4.76 11.17
C VAL A 60 -5.02 5.73 11.50
N ASP A 61 -5.18 6.55 12.54
CA ASP A 61 -4.17 7.56 12.88
C ASP A 61 -2.86 6.89 13.28
N GLU A 62 -2.89 5.82 14.10
CA GLU A 62 -1.69 5.06 14.46
C GLU A 62 -1.02 4.35 13.27
N ALA A 63 -1.79 3.85 12.30
CA ALA A 63 -1.27 3.20 11.10
C ALA A 63 -0.47 4.17 10.20
N TRP A 64 -0.78 5.47 10.27
CA TRP A 64 -0.03 6.53 9.58
C TRP A 64 1.02 7.19 10.48
N SER A 65 0.76 7.33 11.78
CA SER A 65 1.52 8.17 12.70
C SER A 65 2.45 7.42 13.66
N SER A 66 2.54 6.11 13.64
CA SER A 66 3.64 5.40 14.32
C SER A 66 4.78 5.09 13.34
N PRO A 67 4.50 4.58 12.13
CA PRO A 67 5.50 4.01 11.24
C PRO A 67 6.47 5.00 10.60
N SER A 68 7.70 4.52 10.38
CA SER A 68 8.68 5.18 9.50
C SER A 68 8.51 4.76 8.03
N LEU A 69 7.84 3.64 7.76
CA LEU A 69 7.44 3.18 6.43
C LEU A 69 5.93 2.93 6.39
N VAL A 70 5.24 3.49 5.41
CA VAL A 70 3.83 3.19 5.11
C VAL A 70 3.75 2.44 3.79
N ILE A 71 3.10 1.28 3.80
CA ILE A 71 2.90 0.42 2.64
C ILE A 71 1.41 0.46 2.27
N LYS A 72 1.12 0.89 1.05
CA LYS A 72 -0.23 0.97 0.48
C LYS A 72 -0.30 0.26 -0.86
N VAL A 73 -1.51 0.15 -1.39
CA VAL A 73 -1.81 -0.26 -2.76
C VAL A 73 -1.96 0.96 -3.65
N LYS A 74 -2.81 1.93 -3.28
CA LYS A 74 -3.11 3.10 -4.11
C LYS A 74 -2.45 4.38 -3.59
N GLU A 75 -2.43 5.37 -4.45
CA GLU A 75 -1.94 6.71 -4.14
C GLU A 75 -2.78 7.34 -3.02
N PRO A 76 -2.17 8.12 -2.10
CA PRO A 76 -2.92 8.76 -1.04
C PRO A 76 -3.84 9.85 -1.61
N ASN A 77 -5.06 9.92 -1.11
CA ASN A 77 -6.01 10.99 -1.41
C ASN A 77 -5.71 12.28 -0.62
N GLU A 78 -6.47 13.34 -0.86
CA GLU A 78 -6.29 14.66 -0.21
C GLU A 78 -6.34 14.64 1.32
N ARG A 79 -7.07 13.70 1.93
CA ARG A 79 -7.14 13.55 3.40
C ARG A 79 -5.97 12.72 3.93
N GLU A 80 -5.55 11.71 3.18
CA GLU A 80 -4.42 10.84 3.55
C GLU A 80 -3.08 11.59 3.45
N VAL A 81 -2.90 12.49 2.47
CA VAL A 81 -1.67 13.30 2.39
C VAL A 81 -1.47 14.20 3.63
N GLN A 82 -2.54 14.55 4.35
CA GLN A 82 -2.46 15.31 5.60
C GLN A 82 -1.95 14.47 6.78
N ARG A 83 -1.90 13.14 6.63
CA ARG A 83 -1.40 12.20 7.64
C ARG A 83 0.09 11.88 7.45
N LEU A 84 0.66 12.26 6.31
CA LEU A 84 2.08 12.10 6.02
C LEU A 84 2.91 12.97 6.95
N ARG A 85 4.13 12.51 7.24
CA ARG A 85 5.05 13.22 8.14
C ARG A 85 6.46 13.28 7.57
N PRO A 86 7.18 14.39 7.83
CA PRO A 86 8.56 14.53 7.39
C PRO A 86 9.43 13.34 7.77
N GLY A 87 10.25 12.87 6.84
CA GLY A 87 11.16 11.72 7.02
C GLY A 87 10.49 10.34 6.94
N GLN A 88 9.17 10.27 6.74
CA GLN A 88 8.49 9.00 6.47
C GLN A 88 8.82 8.48 5.06
N THR A 89 8.81 7.16 4.87
CA THR A 89 8.82 6.53 3.56
C THR A 89 7.41 6.07 3.21
N LEU A 90 6.91 6.42 2.02
CA LEU A 90 5.67 5.90 1.45
C LEU A 90 6.02 4.95 0.29
N PHE A 91 5.51 3.73 0.33
CA PHE A 91 5.73 2.72 -0.70
C PHE A 91 4.38 2.22 -1.24
N THR A 92 4.02 2.61 -2.47
CA THR A 92 2.70 2.38 -3.07
C THR A 92 2.69 2.62 -4.59
N TYR A 93 1.60 2.35 -5.30
CA TYR A 93 1.39 2.92 -6.65
C TYR A 93 1.10 4.42 -6.55
N LEU A 94 1.77 5.25 -7.33
CA LEU A 94 1.62 6.72 -7.22
C LEU A 94 1.06 7.39 -8.48
N HIS A 95 1.45 6.89 -9.66
CA HIS A 95 1.09 7.44 -10.97
C HIS A 95 1.29 8.96 -11.07
N LEU A 96 2.41 9.47 -10.53
CA LEU A 96 2.63 10.90 -10.33
C LEU A 96 2.52 11.75 -11.61
N ALA A 97 2.87 11.19 -12.77
CA ALA A 97 2.73 11.87 -14.06
C ALA A 97 1.28 12.27 -14.38
N ALA A 98 0.30 11.54 -13.85
CA ALA A 98 -1.13 11.82 -14.00
C ALA A 98 -1.72 12.64 -12.83
N ALA A 99 -0.93 12.89 -11.77
CA ALA A 99 -1.38 13.58 -10.56
C ALA A 99 -0.37 14.63 -10.08
N PRO A 100 -0.20 15.77 -10.79
CA PRO A 100 0.74 16.82 -10.38
C PRO A 100 0.48 17.37 -8.97
N TRP A 101 -0.80 17.48 -8.58
CA TRP A 101 -1.19 17.91 -7.24
C TRP A 101 -0.61 17.01 -6.14
N LEU A 102 -0.56 15.70 -6.40
CA LEU A 102 -0.05 14.71 -5.47
C LEU A 102 1.46 14.82 -5.39
N ALA A 103 2.16 14.92 -6.53
CA ALA A 103 3.60 15.14 -6.55
C ALA A 103 4.00 16.37 -5.71
N ASP A 104 3.25 17.47 -5.83
CA ASP A 104 3.42 18.66 -5.01
C ASP A 104 3.11 18.45 -3.53
N ALA A 105 2.07 17.68 -3.21
CA ALA A 105 1.71 17.35 -1.83
C ALA A 105 2.79 16.50 -1.15
N LEU A 106 3.29 15.45 -1.83
CA LEU A 106 4.37 14.60 -1.31
C LEU A 106 5.66 15.39 -1.12
N ARG A 107 5.99 16.28 -2.07
CA ARG A 107 7.14 17.19 -1.95
C ARG A 107 7.01 18.11 -0.74
N ARG A 108 5.83 18.69 -0.49
CA ARG A 108 5.59 19.54 0.69
C ARG A 108 5.63 18.76 2.01
N ALA A 109 5.23 17.49 2.00
CA ALA A 109 5.26 16.63 3.18
C ALA A 109 6.67 16.19 3.60
N ASP A 110 7.69 16.45 2.77
CA ASP A 110 9.11 16.13 3.03
C ASP A 110 9.33 14.64 3.32
N ILE A 111 8.75 13.79 2.47
CA ILE A 111 8.83 12.34 2.57
C ILE A 111 9.69 11.72 1.47
N VAL A 112 10.09 10.47 1.68
CA VAL A 112 10.59 9.61 0.59
C VAL A 112 9.38 8.86 0.01
N ALA A 113 9.07 9.05 -1.27
CA ALA A 113 7.99 8.35 -1.95
C ALA A 113 8.56 7.42 -3.02
N ILE A 114 8.30 6.11 -2.88
CA ILE A 114 8.75 5.08 -3.82
C ILE A 114 7.52 4.55 -4.54
N ALA A 115 7.50 4.68 -5.87
CA ALA A 115 6.39 4.24 -6.70
C ALA A 115 6.60 2.80 -7.19
N TYR A 116 5.63 1.91 -6.97
CA TYR A 116 5.71 0.53 -7.44
C TYR A 116 5.90 0.43 -8.95
N GLU A 117 5.16 1.24 -9.72
CA GLU A 117 5.15 1.19 -11.18
C GLU A 117 6.44 1.71 -11.83
N THR A 118 7.37 2.27 -11.05
CA THR A 118 8.66 2.76 -11.56
C THR A 118 9.85 1.94 -11.07
N ILE A 119 9.62 0.92 -10.21
CA ILE A 119 10.67 -0.05 -9.89
C ILE A 119 10.95 -0.85 -11.16
N GLN A 120 12.19 -0.73 -11.65
CA GLN A 120 12.63 -1.32 -12.90
C GLN A 120 13.93 -2.09 -12.70
N HIS A 121 14.00 -3.28 -13.30
CA HIS A 121 15.25 -4.04 -13.40
C HIS A 121 16.17 -3.47 -14.49
N PRO A 122 17.48 -3.79 -14.48
CA PRO A 122 18.42 -3.33 -15.51
C PRO A 122 18.07 -3.76 -16.94
N ASP A 123 17.30 -4.83 -17.10
CA ASP A 123 16.80 -5.33 -18.40
C ASP A 123 15.57 -4.55 -18.91
N GLY A 124 15.08 -3.59 -18.13
CA GLY A 124 13.93 -2.77 -18.46
C GLY A 124 12.58 -3.29 -17.96
N ALA A 125 12.54 -4.46 -17.30
CA ALA A 125 11.29 -5.03 -16.79
C ALA A 125 10.79 -4.30 -15.54
N PHE A 126 9.46 -4.22 -15.37
CA PHE A 126 8.80 -3.64 -14.19
C PHE A 126 8.21 -4.74 -13.29
N PRO A 127 9.00 -5.35 -12.39
CA PRO A 127 8.62 -6.57 -11.67
C PRO A 127 7.40 -6.41 -10.76
N VAL A 128 7.18 -5.22 -10.21
CA VAL A 128 6.05 -4.96 -9.29
C VAL A 128 4.76 -4.67 -10.08
N LEU A 129 4.89 -4.10 -11.29
CA LEU A 129 3.77 -3.82 -12.18
C LEU A 129 3.26 -5.07 -12.91
N ALA A 130 4.17 -5.96 -13.31
CA ALA A 130 3.85 -7.11 -14.16
C ALA A 130 2.69 -7.99 -13.64
N PRO A 131 2.61 -8.36 -12.34
CA PRO A 131 1.49 -9.15 -11.83
C PRO A 131 0.13 -8.48 -12.03
N MET A 132 0.07 -7.14 -11.95
CA MET A 132 -1.17 -6.40 -12.15
C MET A 132 -1.55 -6.33 -13.63
N SER A 133 -0.56 -6.25 -14.53
CA SER A 133 -0.80 -6.36 -15.97
C SER A 133 -1.37 -7.72 -16.36
N GLU A 134 -0.90 -8.81 -15.76
CA GLU A 134 -1.43 -10.16 -16.01
C GLU A 134 -2.89 -10.31 -15.57
N VAL A 135 -3.23 -9.81 -14.37
CA VAL A 135 -4.61 -9.82 -13.87
C VAL A 135 -5.51 -9.02 -14.81
N ALA A 136 -5.10 -7.80 -15.18
CA ALA A 136 -5.86 -6.95 -16.09
C ALA A 136 -6.10 -7.62 -17.45
N GLY A 137 -5.07 -8.24 -18.04
CA GLY A 137 -5.18 -8.93 -19.33
C GLY A 137 -6.17 -10.11 -19.29
N ARG A 138 -6.18 -10.90 -18.21
CA ARG A 138 -7.13 -12.01 -18.04
C ARG A 138 -8.57 -11.49 -17.81
N MET A 139 -8.71 -10.45 -16.99
CA MET A 139 -10.02 -9.86 -16.70
C MET A 139 -10.65 -9.19 -17.92
N ALA A 140 -9.85 -8.59 -18.82
CA ALA A 140 -10.35 -7.91 -20.01
C ALA A 140 -11.23 -8.82 -20.89
N VAL A 141 -10.83 -10.09 -21.08
CA VAL A 141 -11.62 -11.07 -21.84
C VAL A 141 -12.90 -11.45 -21.09
N GLN A 142 -12.83 -11.64 -19.77
CA GLN A 142 -13.99 -12.00 -18.96
C GLN A 142 -15.05 -10.89 -18.96
N VAL A 143 -14.63 -9.64 -18.75
CA VAL A 143 -15.52 -8.48 -18.78
C VAL A 143 -16.08 -8.26 -20.18
N GLY A 144 -15.24 -8.38 -21.22
CA GLY A 144 -15.69 -8.27 -22.61
C GLY A 144 -16.70 -9.34 -23.03
N ALA A 145 -16.72 -10.50 -22.40
CA ALA A 145 -17.69 -11.57 -22.66
C ALA A 145 -19.01 -11.41 -21.87
N GLN A 146 -19.06 -10.53 -20.88
CA GLN A 146 -20.28 -10.24 -20.10
C GLN A 146 -21.22 -9.26 -20.82
N TYR A 147 -20.71 -8.53 -21.82
CA TYR A 147 -21.43 -7.55 -22.62
C TYR A 147 -21.47 -7.98 -24.08
#